data_AF-A0A661ER90-F1
#
_entry.id   AF-A0A661ER90-F1
#
_cell.length_a   1.000
_cell.length_b   1.000
_cell.length_c   1.000
_cell.angle_alpha   90.00
_cell.angle_beta   90.00
_cell.angle_gamma   90.00
#
_symmetry.space_group_name_H-M   'P 1'
#
loop_
_entity.id
_entity.type
_entity.pdbx_description
1 polymer ?
#
loop_
_entity_poly.entity_id
_entity_poly.type
_entity_poly.pdbx_seq_one_letter_code
_entity_poly.pdbx_strand_id
1 'polypeptide(L)'
;MLVTRDADGEIHAVINACSHRGAQLTVTKRGNKPTFMCPYHGWVYDAAGTCVDVNDHASGNYPEYFNKLDHNLRKLGQVGVYRGFIFGSIVEDVEPLETWMGDSTVFIDMFVDQSPDGLEVLKGGVHYTTTSNWKLQLENPDGYHFFPVHTGYIALANRRDDAPKGTLKTIDVSQMQELPGAVYDLGHGHGTAWAWMPNGEERPLAKSREFPEEQFDKDRANWLIDCVRFQLMFPNLWL
;
A
#
# COMPACT_ATOMS: atom_id res chain seq x y z
N MET A 1 7.27 -3.57 -13.82
CA MET A 1 6.08 -2.72 -14.02
C MET A 1 6.49 -1.27 -13.89
N LEU A 2 5.81 -0.36 -14.59
CA LEU A 2 5.83 1.08 -14.37
C LEU A 2 4.42 1.48 -13.93
N VAL A 3 4.32 2.23 -12.84
CA VAL A 3 3.08 2.89 -12.42
C VAL A 3 3.31 4.38 -12.60
N THR A 4 2.47 5.01 -13.40
CA THR A 4 2.64 6.37 -13.90
C THR A 4 1.37 7.18 -13.68
N ARG A 5 1.55 8.49 -13.57
CA ARG A 5 0.46 9.46 -13.65
C ARG A 5 0.70 10.31 -14.89
N ASP A 6 -0.28 10.40 -15.77
CA ASP A 6 -0.17 11.23 -16.97
C ASP A 6 -0.47 12.71 -16.67
N ALA A 7 -0.52 13.53 -17.73
CA ALA A 7 -0.78 14.96 -17.63
C ALA A 7 -2.24 15.28 -17.23
N ASP A 8 -3.18 14.38 -17.51
CA ASP A 8 -4.59 14.51 -17.15
C ASP A 8 -4.84 14.04 -15.71
N GLY A 9 -3.85 13.40 -15.09
CA GLY A 9 -3.89 12.94 -13.71
C GLY A 9 -4.27 11.46 -13.56
N GLU A 10 -4.48 10.75 -14.67
CA GLU A 10 -4.89 9.35 -14.69
C GLU A 10 -3.73 8.43 -14.33
N ILE A 11 -4.05 7.36 -13.60
CA ILE A 11 -3.07 6.34 -13.18
C ILE A 11 -3.02 5.22 -14.21
N HIS A 12 -1.82 4.90 -14.66
CA HIS A 12 -1.55 3.78 -15.56
C HIS A 12 -0.60 2.80 -14.91
N ALA A 13 -0.77 1.51 -15.23
CA ALA A 13 0.23 0.49 -14.91
C ALA A 13 0.54 -0.33 -16.17
N VAL A 14 1.83 -0.38 -16.53
CA VAL A 14 2.32 -1.07 -17.72
C VAL A 14 3.50 -1.97 -17.39
N ILE A 15 3.71 -3.02 -18.18
CA ILE A 15 4.90 -3.86 -18.04
C ILE A 15 6.12 -3.03 -18.46
N ASN A 16 7.18 -3.07 -17.65
CA ASN A 16 8.43 -2.35 -17.91
C ASN A 16 9.30 -3.14 -18.90
N ALA A 17 8.78 -3.39 -20.08
CA ALA A 17 9.42 -4.16 -21.15
C ALA A 17 8.98 -3.59 -22.50
N CYS A 18 9.94 -3.10 -23.28
CA CYS A 18 9.72 -2.54 -24.61
C CYS A 18 9.05 -3.57 -25.54
N SER A 19 8.01 -3.18 -26.25
CA SER A 19 7.26 -4.07 -27.16
C SER A 19 8.08 -4.55 -28.36
N HIS A 20 9.20 -3.90 -28.68
CA HIS A 20 10.10 -4.36 -29.74
C HIS A 20 10.85 -5.66 -29.37
N ARG A 21 11.63 -5.65 -28.28
CA ARG A 21 12.52 -6.78 -27.89
C ARG A 21 12.60 -7.04 -26.38
N GLY A 22 11.66 -6.50 -25.60
CA GLY A 22 11.55 -6.75 -24.16
C GLY A 22 12.58 -6.01 -23.29
N ALA A 23 13.39 -5.11 -23.85
CA ALA A 23 14.33 -4.32 -23.07
C ALA A 23 13.62 -3.49 -22.00
N GLN A 24 14.18 -3.42 -20.80
CA GLN A 24 13.65 -2.62 -19.72
C GLN A 24 13.78 -1.13 -20.06
N LEU A 25 12.68 -0.37 -19.96
CA LEU A 25 12.65 1.04 -20.34
C LEU A 25 13.36 1.94 -19.34
N THR A 26 13.24 1.61 -18.05
CA THR A 26 13.92 2.35 -16.98
C THR A 26 14.24 1.45 -15.79
N VAL A 27 15.40 1.67 -15.20
CA VAL A 27 15.85 1.04 -13.94
C VAL A 27 15.64 1.97 -12.74
N THR A 28 15.26 3.23 -12.97
CA THR A 28 15.02 4.19 -11.90
C THR A 28 13.72 3.84 -11.16
N LYS A 29 13.79 3.72 -9.84
CA LYS A 29 12.65 3.33 -8.99
C LYS A 29 11.52 4.37 -8.95
N ARG A 30 11.83 5.65 -9.17
CA ARG A 30 10.88 6.77 -9.19
C ARG A 30 11.43 7.94 -9.99
N GLY A 31 10.57 8.76 -10.56
CA GLY A 31 10.96 9.97 -11.28
C GLY A 31 9.76 10.66 -11.92
N ASN A 32 10.04 11.69 -12.71
CA ASN A 32 9.04 12.38 -13.53
C ASN A 32 9.61 12.51 -14.94
N LYS A 33 8.90 11.95 -15.92
CA LYS A 33 9.22 12.05 -17.35
C LYS A 33 7.92 12.02 -18.15
N PRO A 34 7.79 12.82 -19.23
CA PRO A 34 6.63 12.75 -20.11
C PRO A 34 6.62 11.49 -20.98
N THR A 35 7.80 10.94 -21.28
CA THR A 35 7.97 9.75 -22.12
C THR A 35 9.11 8.86 -21.63
N PHE A 36 9.09 7.60 -22.07
CA PHE A 36 10.09 6.58 -21.83
C PHE A 36 10.66 6.12 -23.17
N MET A 37 11.90 6.53 -23.45
CA MET A 37 12.65 6.02 -24.60
C MET A 37 13.36 4.72 -24.23
N CYS A 38 13.15 3.68 -25.03
CA CYS A 38 13.82 2.40 -24.89
C CYS A 38 15.33 2.55 -25.17
N PRO A 39 16.22 2.16 -24.24
CA PRO A 39 17.66 2.32 -24.41
C PRO A 39 18.25 1.42 -25.50
N TYR A 40 17.49 0.46 -26.02
CA TYR A 40 17.99 -0.47 -27.02
C TYR A 40 17.90 0.08 -28.45
N HIS A 41 16.70 0.40 -28.91
CA HIS A 41 16.45 0.83 -30.30
C HIS A 41 15.65 2.14 -30.40
N GLY A 42 15.56 2.91 -29.32
CA GLY A 42 15.00 4.26 -29.36
C GLY A 42 13.47 4.36 -29.48
N TRP A 43 12.71 3.26 -29.39
CA TRP A 43 11.24 3.32 -29.37
C TRP A 43 10.76 4.12 -28.16
N VAL A 44 9.81 5.03 -28.36
CA VAL A 44 9.34 5.96 -27.34
C VAL A 44 7.91 5.67 -26.97
N TYR A 45 7.64 5.68 -25.66
CA TYR A 45 6.32 5.45 -25.09
C TYR A 45 5.91 6.62 -24.20
N ASP A 46 4.62 6.98 -24.18
CA ASP A 46 4.09 7.96 -23.24
C ASP A 46 3.86 7.36 -21.84
N ALA A 47 3.26 8.16 -20.94
CA ALA A 47 2.92 7.73 -19.59
C ALA A 47 1.83 6.64 -19.53
N ALA A 48 0.94 6.55 -20.52
CA ALA A 48 -0.09 5.51 -20.63
C ALA A 48 0.43 4.21 -21.29
N GLY A 49 1.68 4.23 -21.76
CA GLY A 49 2.33 3.15 -22.49
C GLY A 49 2.02 3.13 -23.98
N THR A 50 1.40 4.17 -24.53
CA THR A 50 1.19 4.30 -25.97
C THR A 50 2.54 4.47 -26.66
N CYS A 51 2.81 3.72 -27.73
CA CYS A 51 3.98 3.94 -28.55
C CYS A 51 3.77 5.20 -29.40
N VAL A 52 4.56 6.23 -29.11
CA VAL A 52 4.44 7.55 -29.76
C VAL A 52 5.49 7.78 -30.84
N ASP A 53 6.60 7.03 -30.80
CA ASP A 53 7.64 7.11 -31.82
C ASP A 53 8.39 5.78 -31.97
N VAL A 54 8.75 5.47 -33.21
CA VAL A 54 9.55 4.31 -33.62
C VAL A 54 10.76 4.84 -34.36
N ASN A 55 11.95 4.49 -33.91
CA ASN A 55 13.18 4.96 -34.54
C ASN A 55 13.23 4.57 -36.02
N ASP A 56 13.67 5.50 -36.88
CA ASP A 56 13.74 5.34 -38.34
C ASP A 56 12.39 4.95 -39.00
N HIS A 57 11.23 5.29 -38.41
CA HIS A 57 9.93 4.89 -38.96
C HIS A 57 9.73 5.25 -40.45
N ALA A 58 10.19 6.44 -40.86
CA ALA A 58 10.06 6.93 -42.24
C ALA A 58 11.17 6.42 -43.19
N SER A 59 12.37 6.18 -42.67
CA SER A 59 13.59 5.85 -43.44
C SER A 59 13.95 4.35 -43.42
N GLY A 60 13.41 3.60 -42.47
CA GLY A 60 13.78 2.22 -42.13
C GLY A 60 13.12 1.13 -42.98
N ASN A 61 12.37 1.50 -44.02
CA ASN A 61 11.66 0.57 -44.91
C ASN A 61 10.73 -0.41 -44.17
N TYR A 62 10.04 0.06 -43.12
CA TYR A 62 8.99 -0.73 -42.47
C TYR A 62 7.88 -1.09 -43.47
N PRO A 63 7.40 -2.34 -43.50
CA PRO A 63 6.33 -2.73 -44.42
C PRO A 63 5.02 -2.02 -44.05
N GLU A 64 4.12 -1.80 -45.02
CA GLU A 64 2.87 -1.06 -44.77
C GLU A 64 2.02 -1.63 -43.62
N TYR A 65 2.02 -2.96 -43.46
CA TYR A 65 1.27 -3.62 -42.38
C TYR A 65 1.84 -3.32 -40.99
N PHE A 66 3.09 -2.88 -40.87
CA PHE A 66 3.71 -2.51 -39.60
C PHE A 66 2.88 -1.43 -38.88
N ASN A 67 2.38 -0.46 -39.63
CA ASN A 67 1.54 0.64 -39.09
C ASN A 67 0.17 0.16 -38.58
N LYS A 68 -0.24 -1.06 -38.93
CA LYS A 68 -1.51 -1.66 -38.51
C LYS A 68 -1.36 -2.54 -37.26
N LEU A 69 -0.12 -2.72 -36.77
CA LEU A 69 0.17 -3.48 -35.55
C LEU A 69 0.05 -2.59 -34.32
N ASP A 70 -0.29 -3.21 -33.18
CA ASP A 70 -0.21 -2.56 -31.88
C ASP A 70 1.24 -2.61 -31.36
N HIS A 71 1.83 -1.44 -31.20
CA HIS A 71 3.20 -1.27 -30.70
C HIS A 71 3.25 -0.81 -29.24
N ASN A 72 2.09 -0.59 -28.61
CA ASN A 72 2.00 -0.08 -27.24
C ASN A 72 2.61 -1.06 -26.24
N LEU A 73 2.99 -0.54 -25.06
CA LEU A 73 3.40 -1.38 -23.95
C LEU A 73 2.23 -2.25 -23.49
N ARG A 74 2.54 -3.47 -23.07
CA ARG A 74 1.58 -4.36 -22.42
C ARG A 74 1.04 -3.66 -21.17
N LYS A 75 -0.24 -3.31 -21.17
CA LYS A 75 -0.94 -2.80 -19.98
C LYS A 75 -1.11 -3.92 -18.95
N LEU A 76 -1.17 -3.54 -17.68
CA LEU A 76 -1.63 -4.44 -16.62
C LEU A 76 -3.10 -4.78 -16.86
N GLY A 77 -3.56 -5.96 -16.41
CA GLY A 77 -4.91 -6.44 -16.72
C GLY A 77 -6.00 -5.53 -16.16
N GLN A 78 -5.90 -5.15 -14.89
CA GLN A 78 -6.72 -4.12 -14.26
C GLN A 78 -5.87 -3.26 -13.33
N VAL A 79 -6.25 -1.99 -13.20
CA VAL A 79 -5.70 -1.05 -12.22
C VAL A 79 -6.87 -0.36 -11.54
N GLY A 80 -6.88 -0.34 -10.22
CA GLY A 80 -7.89 0.34 -9.43
C GLY A 80 -7.25 1.21 -8.36
N VAL A 81 -7.95 2.29 -7.99
CA VAL A 81 -7.50 3.20 -6.95
C VAL A 81 -8.60 3.31 -5.90
N TYR A 82 -8.28 2.99 -4.64
CA TYR A 82 -9.20 3.16 -3.51
C TYR A 82 -8.54 4.04 -2.45
N ARG A 83 -9.12 5.20 -2.17
CA ARG A 83 -8.63 6.16 -1.15
C ARG A 83 -7.12 6.46 -1.23
N GLY A 84 -6.58 6.54 -2.45
CA GLY A 84 -5.15 6.80 -2.70
C GLY A 84 -4.25 5.56 -2.78
N PHE A 85 -4.74 4.38 -2.40
CA PHE A 85 -4.05 3.11 -2.61
C PHE A 85 -4.25 2.63 -4.05
N ILE A 86 -3.17 2.26 -4.72
CA ILE A 86 -3.19 1.79 -6.11
C ILE A 86 -3.01 0.27 -6.11
N PHE A 87 -4.01 -0.44 -6.62
CA PHE A 87 -4.01 -1.88 -6.79
C PHE A 87 -3.93 -2.25 -8.27
N GLY A 88 -3.37 -3.42 -8.55
CA GLY A 88 -3.24 -3.90 -9.91
C GLY A 88 -3.37 -5.42 -10.00
N SER A 89 -4.13 -5.88 -10.98
CA SER A 89 -4.28 -7.31 -11.32
C SER A 89 -3.61 -7.58 -12.67
N ILE A 90 -2.76 -8.61 -12.74
CA ILE A 90 -2.21 -9.09 -14.01
C ILE A 90 -3.27 -9.77 -14.90
N VAL A 91 -4.42 -10.14 -14.32
CA VAL A 91 -5.57 -10.75 -15.01
C VAL A 91 -6.60 -9.66 -15.33
N GLU A 92 -7.08 -9.65 -16.56
CA GLU A 92 -8.06 -8.67 -17.05
C GLU A 92 -9.48 -8.95 -16.53
N ASP A 93 -9.88 -10.22 -16.47
CA ASP A 93 -11.18 -10.67 -15.99
C ASP A 93 -11.12 -10.94 -14.48
N VAL A 94 -11.28 -9.86 -13.71
CA VAL A 94 -11.41 -9.89 -12.25
C VAL A 94 -12.60 -9.05 -11.83
N GLU A 95 -13.15 -9.32 -10.64
CA GLU A 95 -14.21 -8.51 -10.09
C GLU A 95 -13.76 -7.06 -9.83
N PRO A 96 -14.70 -6.09 -9.75
CA PRO A 96 -14.37 -4.70 -9.43
C PRO A 96 -13.62 -4.59 -8.10
N LEU A 97 -12.68 -3.64 -8.02
CA LEU A 97 -11.78 -3.50 -6.87
C LEU A 97 -12.56 -3.40 -5.55
N GLU A 98 -13.59 -2.55 -5.45
CA GLU A 98 -14.32 -2.42 -4.18
C GLU A 98 -15.11 -3.69 -3.82
N THR A 99 -15.54 -4.48 -4.81
CA THR A 99 -16.20 -5.77 -4.56
C THR A 99 -15.21 -6.78 -3.98
N TRP A 100 -14.00 -6.85 -4.55
CA TRP A 100 -12.94 -7.70 -4.03
C TRP A 100 -12.50 -7.27 -2.63
N MET A 101 -12.36 -5.95 -2.41
CA MET A 101 -11.99 -5.43 -1.10
C MET A 101 -13.06 -5.73 -0.04
N GLY A 102 -14.35 -5.69 -0.40
CA GLY A 102 -15.44 -5.97 0.54
C GLY A 102 -15.33 -5.14 1.82
N ASP A 103 -15.53 -5.78 2.97
CA ASP A 103 -15.52 -5.12 4.29
C ASP A 103 -14.12 -4.61 4.71
N SER A 104 -13.08 -4.99 3.98
CA SER A 104 -11.73 -4.45 4.19
C SER A 104 -11.66 -2.93 3.92
N THR A 105 -12.57 -2.39 3.12
CA THR A 105 -12.70 -0.96 2.84
C THR A 105 -12.91 -0.12 4.11
N VAL A 106 -13.66 -0.65 5.08
CA VAL A 106 -13.94 0.03 6.37
C VAL A 106 -12.66 0.39 7.10
N PHE A 107 -11.67 -0.51 7.09
CA PHE A 107 -10.41 -0.32 7.79
C PHE A 107 -9.43 0.57 7.03
N ILE A 108 -9.45 0.56 5.68
CA ILE A 108 -8.72 1.55 4.88
C ILE A 108 -9.29 2.94 5.11
N ASP A 109 -10.62 3.08 5.13
CA ASP A 109 -11.25 4.36 5.43
C ASP A 109 -10.81 4.84 6.81
N MET A 110 -10.83 3.98 7.83
CA MET A 110 -10.31 4.32 9.16
C MET A 110 -8.81 4.66 9.19
N PHE A 111 -8.01 4.14 8.25
CA PHE A 111 -6.60 4.49 8.14
C PHE A 111 -6.44 5.89 7.54
N VAL A 112 -7.23 6.22 6.52
CA VAL A 112 -7.17 7.50 5.79
C VAL A 112 -7.86 8.64 6.55
N ASP A 113 -8.96 8.35 7.24
CA ASP A 113 -9.81 9.31 7.95
C ASP A 113 -9.17 9.92 9.21
N GLN A 114 -7.93 9.54 9.53
CA GLN A 114 -7.18 10.10 10.67
C GLN A 114 -6.72 11.55 10.42
N SER A 115 -6.86 12.04 9.19
CA SER A 115 -6.49 13.40 8.77
C SER A 115 -7.45 13.89 7.68
N PRO A 116 -7.84 15.19 7.68
CA PRO A 116 -8.65 15.75 6.61
C PRO A 116 -7.94 15.77 5.25
N ASP A 117 -6.60 15.77 5.26
CA ASP A 117 -5.77 15.79 4.06
C ASP A 117 -5.47 14.38 3.51
N GLY A 118 -5.97 13.34 4.18
CA GLY A 118 -5.67 11.94 3.87
C GLY A 118 -4.23 11.55 4.23
N LEU A 119 -3.60 10.74 3.39
CA LEU A 119 -2.29 10.14 3.66
C LEU A 119 -1.25 10.53 2.61
N GLU A 120 -0.02 10.75 3.08
CA GLU A 120 1.15 10.84 2.22
C GLU A 120 2.15 9.72 2.53
N VAL A 121 2.74 9.14 1.47
CA VAL A 121 3.86 8.22 1.61
C VAL A 121 5.14 9.03 1.73
N LEU A 122 5.73 9.04 2.93
CA LEU A 122 7.00 9.71 3.15
C LEU A 122 8.11 9.09 2.28
N LYS A 123 8.99 9.96 1.77
CA LYS A 123 10.09 9.53 0.89
C LYS A 123 11.03 8.60 1.67
N GLY A 124 11.06 7.35 1.25
CA GLY A 124 11.95 6.35 1.83
C GLY A 124 11.28 4.99 1.78
N GLY A 125 11.97 3.98 2.26
CA GLY A 125 11.41 2.64 2.35
C GLY A 125 12.46 1.68 2.89
N VAL A 126 12.05 0.86 3.84
CA VAL A 126 12.91 -0.15 4.43
C VAL A 126 12.68 -1.46 3.68
N HIS A 127 13.74 -2.00 3.10
CA HIS A 127 13.67 -3.23 2.30
C HIS A 127 14.63 -4.25 2.89
N TYR A 128 14.09 -5.41 3.27
CA TYR A 128 14.86 -6.54 3.76
C TYR A 128 14.54 -7.78 2.92
N THR A 129 15.56 -8.61 2.75
CA THR A 129 15.39 -9.94 2.17
C THR A 129 15.40 -10.96 3.31
N THR A 130 14.50 -11.93 3.26
CA THR A 130 14.46 -13.04 4.21
C THR A 130 14.46 -14.37 3.46
N THR A 131 15.08 -15.40 4.03
CA THR A 131 15.01 -16.76 3.50
C THR A 131 13.76 -17.44 4.05
N SER A 132 12.59 -16.89 3.72
CA SER A 132 11.31 -17.37 4.22
C SER A 132 10.22 -17.23 3.17
N ASN A 133 9.15 -18.03 3.28
CA ASN A 133 8.00 -17.88 2.40
C ASN A 133 7.19 -16.65 2.82
N TRP A 134 6.75 -15.85 1.85
CA TRP A 134 5.96 -14.65 2.13
C TRP A 134 4.68 -14.93 2.95
N LYS A 135 4.10 -16.13 2.83
CA LYS A 135 2.91 -16.55 3.61
C LYS A 135 3.15 -16.62 5.12
N LEU A 136 4.40 -16.80 5.57
CA LEU A 136 4.70 -16.78 7.01
C LEU A 136 4.42 -15.41 7.64
N GLN A 137 4.45 -14.34 6.85
CA GLN A 137 4.01 -13.03 7.33
C GLN A 137 2.49 -12.96 7.50
N LEU A 138 1.71 -13.70 6.68
CA LEU A 138 0.25 -13.81 6.79
C LEU A 138 -0.23 -14.44 8.09
N GLU A 139 0.51 -15.44 8.56
CA GLU A 139 0.20 -16.16 9.81
C GLU A 139 0.62 -15.38 11.06
N ASN A 140 1.42 -14.32 10.91
CA ASN A 140 2.00 -13.61 12.04
C ASN A 140 1.03 -12.77 12.90
N PRO A 141 -0.07 -12.14 12.43
CA PRO A 141 -0.90 -11.27 13.30
C PRO A 141 -1.83 -12.08 14.23
N ASP A 142 -1.37 -13.22 14.74
CA ASP A 142 -2.13 -14.13 15.59
C ASP A 142 -2.38 -13.57 17.01
N GLY A 143 -1.73 -12.46 17.37
CA GLY A 143 -1.69 -11.88 18.72
C GLY A 143 -0.94 -12.75 19.75
N TYR A 144 -0.96 -14.07 19.56
CA TYR A 144 -0.38 -15.07 20.44
C TYR A 144 1.14 -14.98 20.51
N HIS A 145 1.82 -14.73 19.38
CA HIS A 145 3.28 -14.66 19.36
C HIS A 145 3.84 -13.40 20.04
N PHE A 146 3.03 -12.35 20.24
CA PHE A 146 3.51 -11.04 20.67
C PHE A 146 4.33 -11.14 21.97
N PHE A 147 3.83 -11.84 22.99
CA PHE A 147 4.51 -11.92 24.28
C PHE A 147 5.77 -12.80 24.26
N PRO A 148 5.75 -14.02 23.69
CA PRO A 148 6.95 -14.85 23.60
C PRO A 148 8.07 -14.24 22.72
N VAL A 149 7.70 -13.66 21.56
CA VAL A 149 8.69 -13.15 20.59
C VAL A 149 9.20 -11.76 20.98
N HIS A 150 8.36 -10.92 21.56
CA HIS A 150 8.70 -9.52 21.90
C HIS A 150 9.11 -9.33 23.37
N THR A 151 9.51 -10.39 24.08
CA THR A 151 9.98 -10.30 25.49
C THR A 151 11.04 -9.22 25.71
N GLY A 152 12.01 -9.09 24.79
CA GLY A 152 13.04 -8.05 24.87
C GLY A 152 12.50 -6.63 24.72
N TYR A 153 11.51 -6.42 23.85
CA TYR A 153 10.84 -5.14 23.67
C TYR A 153 10.00 -4.77 24.91
N ILE A 154 9.22 -5.72 25.43
CA ILE A 154 8.40 -5.54 26.63
C ILE A 154 9.30 -5.21 27.84
N ALA A 155 10.41 -5.95 28.02
CA ALA A 155 11.36 -5.69 29.09
C ALA A 155 12.01 -4.29 28.97
N LEU A 156 12.28 -3.82 27.74
CA LEU A 156 12.79 -2.47 27.52
C LEU A 156 11.74 -1.39 27.85
N ALA A 157 10.48 -1.62 27.48
CA ALA A 157 9.36 -0.72 27.81
C ALA A 157 9.21 -0.59 29.33
N ASN A 158 9.16 -1.71 30.06
CA ASN A 158 9.02 -1.70 31.51
C ASN A 158 10.18 -0.99 32.24
N ARG A 159 11.42 -1.10 31.74
CA ARG A 159 12.57 -0.37 32.31
C ARG A 159 12.52 1.14 32.08
N ARG A 160 11.77 1.61 31.08
CA ARG A 160 11.60 3.07 30.84
C ARG A 160 10.64 3.69 31.84
N ASP A 161 9.70 2.93 32.38
CA ASP A 161 8.81 3.41 33.46
C ASP A 161 9.56 3.72 34.76
N ASP A 162 10.75 3.13 34.94
CA ASP A 162 11.67 3.40 36.06
C ASP A 162 12.53 4.67 35.86
N ALA A 163 12.54 5.27 34.66
CA ALA A 163 13.26 6.51 34.38
C ALA A 163 12.52 7.72 35.00
N PRO A 164 13.22 8.83 35.35
CA PRO A 164 12.55 10.03 35.85
C PRO A 164 11.45 10.45 34.87
N LYS A 165 10.21 10.57 35.36
CA LYS A 165 8.99 10.88 34.57
C LYS A 165 9.08 12.30 33.98
N GLY A 166 9.94 12.47 33.00
CA GLY A 166 10.15 13.67 32.21
C GLY A 166 9.43 13.50 30.88
N THR A 167 8.25 14.12 30.79
CA THR A 167 7.54 14.59 29.59
C THR A 167 7.05 13.61 28.52
N LEU A 168 7.54 12.36 28.38
CA LEU A 168 6.98 11.39 27.44
C LEU A 168 6.42 10.14 28.14
N LYS A 169 5.10 10.00 28.12
CA LYS A 169 4.43 8.74 28.41
C LYS A 169 4.35 7.90 27.14
N THR A 170 4.54 6.60 27.27
CA THR A 170 4.52 5.65 26.16
C THR A 170 3.27 4.79 26.19
N ILE A 171 2.93 4.20 25.04
CA ILE A 171 1.86 3.21 24.93
C ILE A 171 2.17 2.04 25.87
N ASP A 172 1.19 1.69 26.71
CA ASP A 172 1.25 0.55 27.62
C ASP A 172 0.73 -0.68 26.87
N VAL A 173 1.64 -1.62 26.63
CA VAL A 173 1.33 -2.91 25.96
C VAL A 173 1.22 -4.06 26.96
N SER A 174 1.53 -3.81 28.24
CA SER A 174 1.58 -4.85 29.27
C SER A 174 0.20 -5.39 29.64
N GLN A 175 -0.82 -4.52 29.58
CA GLN A 175 -2.22 -4.84 29.89
C GLN A 175 -3.05 -5.18 28.64
N MET A 176 -2.44 -5.26 27.46
CA MET A 176 -3.17 -5.47 26.20
C MET A 176 -3.94 -6.79 26.17
N GLN A 177 -3.48 -7.83 26.88
CA GLN A 177 -4.19 -9.12 27.01
C GLN A 177 -5.46 -9.04 27.86
N GLU A 178 -5.58 -8.03 28.72
CA GLU A 178 -6.71 -7.89 29.64
C GLU A 178 -7.89 -7.17 28.97
N LEU A 179 -7.66 -6.59 27.79
CA LEU A 179 -8.66 -5.83 27.04
C LEU A 179 -9.30 -6.65 25.93
N PRO A 180 -10.56 -6.36 25.56
CA PRO A 180 -11.21 -7.06 24.48
C PRO A 180 -10.46 -6.85 23.15
N GLY A 181 -10.30 -7.95 22.42
CA GLY A 181 -9.81 -7.97 21.06
C GLY A 181 -10.40 -9.16 20.33
N ALA A 182 -10.38 -9.10 19.00
CA ALA A 182 -10.87 -10.17 18.16
C ALA A 182 -10.20 -10.13 16.78
N VAL A 183 -10.52 -11.14 15.96
CA VAL A 183 -10.16 -11.20 14.56
C VAL A 183 -11.44 -11.24 13.74
N TYR A 184 -11.53 -10.39 12.72
CA TYR A 184 -12.56 -10.46 11.70
C TYR A 184 -12.02 -11.16 10.45
N ASP A 185 -12.81 -12.11 9.93
CA ASP A 185 -12.73 -12.55 8.55
C ASP A 185 -13.58 -11.60 7.70
N LEU A 186 -12.97 -10.98 6.70
CA LEU A 186 -13.60 -9.96 5.86
C LEU A 186 -13.91 -10.48 4.45
N GLY A 187 -13.79 -11.78 4.22
CA GLY A 187 -13.94 -12.39 2.90
C GLY A 187 -12.68 -12.24 2.04
N HIS A 188 -12.63 -12.99 0.91
CA HIS A 188 -11.53 -12.95 -0.06
C HIS A 188 -10.10 -13.14 0.52
N GLY A 189 -10.00 -13.77 1.70
CA GLY A 189 -8.75 -13.96 2.42
C GLY A 189 -8.26 -12.73 3.20
N HIS A 190 -9.04 -11.65 3.21
CA HIS A 190 -8.79 -10.48 4.04
C HIS A 190 -9.10 -10.77 5.50
N GLY A 191 -8.34 -10.16 6.40
CA GLY A 191 -8.55 -10.32 7.82
C GLY A 191 -8.14 -9.07 8.59
N THR A 192 -8.70 -8.86 9.77
CA THR A 192 -8.26 -7.79 10.66
C THR A 192 -8.23 -8.27 12.09
N ALA A 193 -7.04 -8.22 12.70
CA ALA A 193 -6.90 -8.36 14.13
C ALA A 193 -7.03 -6.98 14.79
N TRP A 194 -7.77 -6.90 15.89
CA TRP A 194 -7.93 -5.65 16.62
C TRP A 194 -7.99 -5.90 18.12
N ALA A 195 -7.60 -4.88 18.89
CA ALA A 195 -7.71 -4.86 20.34
C ALA A 195 -7.91 -3.43 20.84
N TRP A 196 -8.58 -3.28 21.98
CA TRP A 196 -8.58 -2.00 22.70
C TRP A 196 -7.24 -1.77 23.38
N MET A 197 -6.84 -0.50 23.50
CA MET A 197 -5.60 -0.11 24.15
C MET A 197 -5.86 0.45 25.56
N PRO A 198 -5.03 0.10 26.57
CA PRO A 198 -5.27 0.50 27.97
C PRO A 198 -5.04 1.98 28.21
N ASN A 199 -4.15 2.61 27.43
CA ASN A 199 -3.86 4.03 27.49
C ASN A 199 -3.96 4.70 26.09
N GLY A 200 -5.11 4.55 25.44
CA GLY A 200 -5.40 5.15 24.13
C GLY A 200 -5.07 6.65 24.02
N GLU A 201 -5.20 7.41 25.12
CA GLU A 201 -4.86 8.84 25.19
C GLU A 201 -3.39 9.17 24.92
N GLU A 202 -2.48 8.20 25.06
CA GLU A 202 -1.06 8.38 24.77
C GLU A 202 -0.72 8.08 23.30
N ARG A 203 -1.71 7.66 22.50
CA ARG A 203 -1.53 7.42 21.05
C ARG A 203 -1.46 8.76 20.29
N PRO A 204 -0.72 8.80 19.16
CA PRO A 204 -0.55 10.04 18.40
C PRO A 204 -1.86 10.74 18.03
N LEU A 205 -2.88 9.98 17.60
CA LEU A 205 -4.16 10.54 17.17
C LEU A 205 -4.97 11.12 18.33
N ALA A 206 -4.79 10.63 19.57
CA ALA A 206 -5.48 11.16 20.74
C ALA A 206 -5.13 12.62 21.03
N LYS A 207 -3.93 13.07 20.64
CA LYS A 207 -3.53 14.48 20.74
C LYS A 207 -4.37 15.41 19.86
N SER A 208 -5.06 14.85 18.88
CA SER A 208 -5.99 15.54 17.98
C SER A 208 -7.40 14.95 18.10
N ARG A 209 -7.78 14.41 19.27
CA ARG A 209 -9.06 13.72 19.53
C ARG A 209 -10.30 14.55 19.17
N GLU A 210 -10.23 15.87 19.31
CA GLU A 210 -11.30 16.79 18.89
C GLU A 210 -11.68 16.58 17.42
N PHE A 211 -10.70 16.36 16.54
CA PHE A 211 -10.97 16.18 15.11
C PHE A 211 -11.83 14.93 14.83
N PRO A 212 -11.45 13.69 15.22
CA PRO A 212 -12.30 12.54 14.97
C PRO A 212 -13.66 12.60 15.68
N GLU A 213 -13.74 13.19 16.88
CA GLU A 213 -15.00 13.31 17.63
C GLU A 213 -15.97 14.34 17.03
N GLU A 214 -15.47 15.37 16.34
CA GLU A 214 -16.30 16.32 15.61
C GLU A 214 -16.74 15.79 14.23
N GLN A 215 -15.87 15.02 13.55
CA GLN A 215 -16.12 14.53 12.20
C GLN A 215 -16.93 13.24 12.14
N PHE A 216 -16.82 12.39 13.16
CA PHE A 216 -17.41 11.05 13.17
C PHE A 216 -18.26 10.83 14.42
N ASP A 217 -19.10 9.80 14.37
CA ASP A 217 -19.79 9.35 15.58
C ASP A 217 -18.79 8.85 16.64
N LYS A 218 -19.26 8.80 17.89
CA LYS A 218 -18.45 8.42 19.04
C LYS A 218 -17.80 7.04 18.88
N ASP A 219 -18.49 6.08 18.27
CA ASP A 219 -17.96 4.73 18.12
C ASP A 219 -16.82 4.74 17.11
N ARG A 220 -17.00 5.38 15.95
CA ARG A 220 -15.93 5.52 14.95
C ARG A 220 -14.74 6.31 15.50
N ALA A 221 -14.96 7.40 16.23
CA ALA A 221 -13.88 8.15 16.88
C ALA A 221 -13.08 7.28 17.88
N ASN A 222 -13.77 6.50 18.71
CA ASN A 222 -13.11 5.55 19.63
C ASN A 222 -12.35 4.46 18.87
N TRP A 223 -12.91 3.92 17.79
CA TRP A 223 -12.18 2.99 16.94
C TRP A 223 -10.91 3.66 16.42
N LEU A 224 -10.99 4.83 15.80
CA LEU A 224 -9.82 5.54 15.28
C LEU A 224 -8.72 5.74 16.34
N ILE A 225 -9.09 6.18 17.53
CA ILE A 225 -8.15 6.64 18.57
C ILE A 225 -7.71 5.52 19.52
N ASP A 226 -8.65 4.74 20.04
CA ASP A 226 -8.43 3.87 21.20
C ASP A 226 -8.28 2.39 20.81
N CYS A 227 -8.58 2.02 19.57
CA CYS A 227 -8.42 0.66 19.06
C CYS A 227 -7.17 0.53 18.18
N VAL A 228 -6.32 -0.47 18.46
CA VAL A 228 -5.26 -0.88 17.54
C VAL A 228 -5.81 -1.92 16.57
N ARG A 229 -5.37 -1.82 15.31
CA ARG A 229 -5.82 -2.67 14.22
C ARG A 229 -4.60 -3.09 13.40
N PHE A 230 -4.65 -4.32 12.90
CA PHE A 230 -3.71 -4.87 11.94
C PHE A 230 -4.53 -5.53 10.86
N GLN A 231 -4.59 -4.90 9.69
CA GLN A 231 -5.38 -5.38 8.58
C GLN A 231 -4.49 -6.10 7.57
N LEU A 232 -4.84 -7.36 7.29
CA LEU A 232 -4.37 -8.07 6.12
C LEU A 232 -5.31 -7.81 4.95
N MET A 233 -4.78 -7.16 3.93
CA MET A 233 -5.35 -7.21 2.59
C MET A 233 -4.60 -8.25 1.77
N PHE A 234 -5.23 -9.41 1.65
CA PHE A 234 -4.76 -10.50 0.80
C PHE A 234 -4.40 -9.99 -0.61
N PRO A 235 -3.35 -10.49 -1.28
CA PRO A 235 -2.45 -11.50 -0.77
C PRO A 235 -1.50 -10.97 0.31
N ASN A 236 -0.93 -9.78 0.19
CA ASN A 236 0.30 -9.46 0.91
C ASN A 236 0.46 -7.99 1.32
N LEU A 237 -0.64 -7.23 1.47
CA LEU A 237 -0.61 -5.87 1.99
C LEU A 237 -1.03 -5.85 3.46
N TRP A 238 -0.21 -5.24 4.31
CA TRP A 238 -0.52 -4.98 5.72
C TRP A 238 -0.76 -3.50 5.94
N LEU A 239 -1.85 -3.17 6.62
CA LEU A 239 -2.26 -1.82 7.03
C LEU A 239 -2.45 -1.73 8.54
#